data_AF-A0A559KAZ5-F1
#
_entry.id   AF-A0A559KAZ5-F1
#
_cell.length_a   1.000
_cell.length_b   1.000
_cell.length_c   1.000
_cell.angle_alpha   90.00
_cell.angle_beta   90.00
_cell.angle_gamma   90.00
#
_symmetry.space_group_name_H-M   'P 1'
#
loop_
_entity.id
_entity.type
_entity.pdbx_description
1 polymer ?
#
loop_
_entity_poly.entity_id
_entity_poly.type
_entity_poly.pdbx_seq_one_letter_code
_entity_poly.pdbx_strand_id
1 'polypeptide(L)' 'MQPTNFYYIIYDEYSISICTIFDDVCDAIAGGAALYGYTDNEEIAHNLMSECFLGLEQGNL' A
#
# COMPACT_ATOMS: atom_id res chain seq x y z
N MET A 1 12.44 -7.39 17.40
CA MET A 1 11.81 -6.38 16.53
C MET A 1 10.40 -6.17 17.04
N GLN A 2 10.05 -4.95 17.45
CA GLN A 2 8.64 -4.66 17.69
C GLN A 2 7.90 -4.71 16.35
N PRO A 3 6.67 -5.23 16.29
CA PRO A 3 5.87 -5.09 15.08
C PRO A 3 5.66 -3.59 14.86
N THR A 4 6.13 -3.09 13.71
CA THR A 4 5.70 -1.79 13.21
C THR A 4 4.20 -1.90 12.96
N ASN A 5 3.40 -1.21 13.76
CA ASN A 5 1.93 -1.18 13.63
C ASN A 5 1.44 -0.42 12.40
N PHE A 6 2.29 -0.24 11.38
CA PHE A 6 1.93 0.49 10.18
C PHE A 6 1.53 -0.47 9.07
N TYR A 7 0.44 -0.13 8.42
CA TYR A 7 -0.08 -0.74 7.22
C TYR A 7 0.28 0.16 6.04
N TYR A 8 1.04 -0.37 5.09
CA TYR A 8 1.54 0.30 3.91
C TYR A 8 0.74 -0.18 2.71
N ILE A 9 0.15 0.74 1.96
CA ILE A 9 -0.62 0.44 0.77
C ILE A 9 0.34 0.62 -0.41
N ILE A 10 0.74 -0.49 -1.01
CA ILE A 10 1.54 -0.49 -2.22
C ILE A 10 0.68 -0.95 -3.40
N TYR A 11 0.99 -0.45 -4.58
CA TYR A 11 0.33 -0.86 -5.81
C TYR A 11 1.33 -0.95 -6.96
N ASP A 12 1.01 -1.81 -7.91
CA ASP A 12 1.66 -1.88 -9.20
C ASP A 12 0.59 -1.90 -10.31
N GLU A 13 1.00 -2.20 -11.53
CA GLU A 13 0.10 -2.25 -12.70
C GLU A 13 -0.93 -3.41 -12.64
N TYR A 14 -0.76 -4.39 -11.74
CA TYR A 14 -1.60 -5.58 -11.66
C TYR A 14 -2.35 -5.73 -10.32
N SER A 15 -1.87 -5.10 -9.26
CA SER A 15 -2.31 -5.41 -7.91
C SER A 15 -2.14 -4.25 -6.93
N ILE A 16 -2.93 -4.30 -5.86
CA ILE A 16 -2.83 -3.43 -4.69
C ILE A 16 -2.74 -4.33 -3.47
N SER A 17 -1.80 -4.05 -2.58
CA SER A 17 -1.53 -4.86 -1.39
C SER A 17 -1.31 -4.01 -0.16
N ILE A 18 -1.76 -4.51 0.99
CA ILE A 18 -1.45 -3.95 2.31
C ILE A 18 -0.30 -4.75 2.92
N CYS A 19 0.83 -4.10 3.15
CA CYS A 19 2.02 -4.68 3.76
C CYS A 19 2.19 -4.14 5.18
N THR A 20 2.73 -4.94 6.10
CA THR A 20 3.05 -4.51 7.48
C THR A 20 4.54 -4.56 7.80
N ILE A 21 5.32 -5.16 6.91
CA ILE A 21 6.77 -5.29 6.98
C ILE A 21 7.37 -4.24 6.05
N PHE A 22 8.14 -3.31 6.63
CA PHE A 22 8.72 -2.21 5.86
C PHE A 22 9.78 -2.68 4.86
N ASP A 23 10.56 -3.71 5.20
CA ASP A 23 11.57 -4.28 4.28
C ASP A 23 10.90 -4.81 3.00
N ASP A 24 9.78 -5.52 3.11
CA ASP A 24 9.01 -6.02 1.96
C ASP A 24 8.47 -4.86 1.09
N VAL A 25 8.08 -3.74 1.72
CA VAL A 25 7.65 -2.52 1.01
C VAL A 25 8.81 -1.93 0.21
N CYS A 26 10.00 -1.84 0.80
CA CYS A 26 11.19 -1.37 0.11
C CYS A 26 11.55 -2.26 -1.08
N ASP A 27 11.49 -3.58 -0.91
CA ASP A 27 11.76 -4.54 -1.98
C ASP A 27 10.74 -4.42 -3.13
N ALA A 28 9.45 -4.28 -2.80
CA ALA A 28 8.41 -4.07 -3.79
C ALA A 28 8.61 -2.77 -4.58
N ILE A 29 8.95 -1.67 -3.90
CA ILE A 29 9.24 -0.39 -4.54
C ILE A 29 10.48 -0.48 -5.43
N ALA A 30 11.53 -1.15 -4.97
CA ALA A 30 12.71 -1.42 -5.80
C ALA A 30 12.38 -2.28 -7.03
N GLY A 31 11.37 -3.15 -6.92
CA GLY A 31 10.81 -3.96 -8.01
C GLY A 31 9.88 -3.21 -8.97
N GLY A 32 9.57 -1.94 -8.71
CA GLY A 32 8.73 -1.09 -9.58
C GLY A 32 7.32 -0.80 -9.05
N ALA A 33 6.97 -1.26 -7.84
CA ALA A 33 5.74 -0.83 -7.18
C ALA A 33 5.82 0.61 -6.69
N ALA A 34 4.67 1.22 -6.43
CA ALA A 34 4.52 2.54 -5.84
C ALA A 34 3.86 2.45 -4.47
N LEU A 35 4.27 3.31 -3.55
CA LEU A 35 3.60 3.48 -2.26
C LEU A 35 2.47 4.50 -2.41
N TYR A 36 1.23 4.06 -2.24
CA TYR A 36 0.07 4.95 -2.21
C TYR A 36 -0.01 5.73 -0.90
N GLY A 37 0.20 5.04 0.23
CA GLY A 37 0.10 5.66 1.56
C GLY A 37 0.37 4.67 2.69
N TYR A 38 0.32 5.16 3.92
CA TYR A 38 0.46 4.32 5.12
C TYR A 38 -0.38 4.85 6.28
N THR A 39 -0.73 3.97 7.21
CA THR A 39 -1.50 4.30 8.42
C THR A 39 -1.20 3.31 9.53
N ASP A 40 -1.42 3.69 10.78
CA ASP A 40 -1.34 2.81 11.95
C ASP A 40 -2.68 2.15 12.32
N ASN A 41 -3.71 2.35 11.50
CA ASN A 41 -5.06 1.84 11.73
C ASN A 41 -5.52 0.95 10.56
N GLU A 42 -5.86 -0.31 10.87
CA GLU A 42 -6.28 -1.31 9.88
C GLU A 42 -7.53 -0.90 9.09
N GLU A 43 -8.52 -0.28 9.75
CA GLU A 43 -9.73 0.20 9.10
C GLU A 43 -9.41 1.29 8.09
N ILE A 44 -8.53 2.22 8.44
CA ILE A 44 -8.05 3.26 7.53
C ILE A 44 -7.25 2.63 6.39
N ALA A 45 -6.48 1.58 6.64
CA ALA A 45 -5.68 0.91 5.60
C ALA A 45 -6.57 0.31 4.51
N HIS A 46 -7.69 -0.31 4.90
CA HIS A 46 -8.69 -0.82 3.97
C HIS A 46 -9.39 0.30 3.18
N ASN A 47 -9.64 1.45 3.81
CA ASN A 47 -10.19 2.62 3.12
C ASN A 47 -9.19 3.15 2.08
N LEU A 48 -7.92 3.31 2.45
CA LEU A 48 -6.86 3.75 1.53
C LEU A 48 -6.67 2.78 0.36
N MET A 49 -6.76 1.47 0.60
CA MET A 49 -6.72 0.47 -0.45
C MET A 49 -7.90 0.62 -1.42
N SER A 50 -9.11 0.86 -0.91
CA SER A 50 -10.31 1.08 -1.72
C SER A 50 -10.22 2.38 -2.53
N GLU A 51 -9.69 3.45 -1.95
CA GLU A 51 -9.44 4.72 -2.62
C GLU A 51 -8.39 4.58 -3.73
N CYS A 52 -7.30 3.85 -3.47
CA CYS A 52 -6.28 3.52 -4.46
C CYS A 52 -6.88 2.76 -5.65
N PHE A 53 -7.72 1.76 -5.37
CA PHE A 53 -8.41 0.99 -6.41
C PHE A 53 -9.28 1.88 -7.30
N LEU A 54 -10.11 2.73 -6.70
CA LEU A 54 -10.95 3.66 -7.44
C LEU A 54 -10.14 4.67 -8.26
N GLY A 55 -9.01 5.14 -7.73
CA GLY A 55 -8.11 6.05 -8.44
C GLY A 55 -7.48 5.41 -9.69
N LEU A 56 -7.09 4.13 -9.59
CA LEU A 56 -6.54 3.35 -10.70
C LEU A 56 -7.61 3.07 -11.77
N GLU A 57 -8.82 2.65 -11.37
CA GLU A 57 -9.92 2.42 -12.32
C GLU A 57 -10.30 3.68 -13.11
N GLN A 58 -10.15 4.86 -12.50
CA GLN A 58 -10.45 6.14 -13.13
C GLN A 58 -9.28 6.71 -13.96
N GLY A 59 -8.09 6.09 -13.91
CA GLY A 59 -6.87 6.61 -14.56
C GLY A 59 -6.38 7.93 -13.95
N ASN A 60 -6.65 8.15 -12.66
CA ASN A 60 -6.28 9.35 -11.91
C ASN A 60 -4.99 9.17 -11.07
N LEU A 61 -4.32 8.02 -11.22
CA LEU A 61 -3.09 7.62 -10.53
C LEU A 61 -2.02 7.17 -11.53
#